data_AF-A0A522UIZ0-F1
#
_entry.id   AF-A0A522UIZ0-F1
#
_cell.length_a   1.000
_cell.length_b   1.000
_cell.length_c   1.000
_cell.angle_alpha   90.00
_cell.angle_beta   90.00
_cell.angle_gamma   90.00
#
_symmetry.space_group_name_H-M   'P 1'
#
loop_
_entity.id
_entity.type
_entity.pdbx_description
1 polymer ?
#
loop_
_entity_poly.entity_id
_entity_poly.type
_entity_poly.pdbx_seq_one_letter_code
_entity_poly.pdbx_strand_id
1 'polypeptide(L)'
;MKLWRMMWVMSGVLGLAVGGLRAQTSAVEGAVSPAPEGPRSSAGAVEQWLKHLQARNPAEYERLTQLREEDPAAFQKAMKDRLERIRSNKAGALSLDVGKAASPRIHEPGAGKSREQRTDDNKYEQEIRELAASYKTATPEDKKKLQAELKKHINESFDWREKTRQEMIQRIENQLTHLKKDAEQSKANRDTIVERRLKELTEGNPSAK
;
A
#
# COMPACT_ATOMS: atom_id res chain seq x y z
N MET A 1 -20.00 -33.56 -10.16
CA MET A 1 -19.18 -33.38 -11.37
C MET A 1 -17.74 -33.15 -10.93
N LYS A 2 -16.91 -34.19 -11.08
CA LYS A 2 -15.48 -34.22 -10.75
C LYS A 2 -14.76 -34.28 -12.09
N LEU A 3 -14.02 -33.24 -12.47
CA LEU A 3 -13.07 -33.24 -13.57
C LEU A 3 -12.38 -31.88 -13.50
N TRP A 4 -11.14 -31.86 -12.99
CA TRP A 4 -10.05 -30.93 -13.30
C TRP A 4 -8.87 -31.32 -12.40
N ARG A 5 -8.30 -32.47 -12.74
CA ARG A 5 -6.94 -32.88 -12.38
C ARG A 5 -6.23 -33.13 -13.71
N MET A 6 -4.95 -32.77 -13.76
CA MET A 6 -3.93 -33.06 -14.79
C MET A 6 -3.65 -31.95 -15.82
N MET A 7 -2.37 -31.89 -16.19
CA MET A 7 -1.64 -30.90 -17.03
C MET A 7 -1.11 -29.70 -16.21
N TRP A 8 0.17 -29.48 -15.97
CA TRP A 8 1.48 -29.93 -16.53
C TRP A 8 2.43 -30.29 -15.36
N VAL A 9 3.22 -31.36 -15.32
CA VAL A 9 4.33 -31.84 -16.20
C VAL A 9 5.42 -30.80 -16.47
N MET A 10 6.41 -30.82 -15.57
CA MET A 10 7.85 -30.95 -15.85
C MET A 10 8.40 -30.13 -17.04
N SER A 11 9.06 -29.02 -16.73
CA SER A 11 10.28 -28.62 -17.43
C SER A 11 11.42 -28.64 -16.42
N GLY A 12 12.25 -29.66 -16.54
CA GLY A 12 13.51 -29.75 -15.81
C GLY A 12 14.66 -29.11 -16.58
N VAL A 13 15.84 -29.31 -15.97
CA VAL A 13 17.19 -29.25 -16.54
C VAL A 13 17.97 -27.94 -16.33
N LEU A 14 18.85 -28.07 -15.33
CA LEU A 14 20.26 -27.70 -15.28
C LEU A 14 20.71 -26.31 -15.74
N GLY A 15 21.22 -25.55 -14.76
CA GLY A 15 22.28 -24.56 -14.96
C GLY A 15 23.25 -24.58 -13.78
N LEU A 16 24.24 -25.46 -13.85
CA LEU A 16 25.47 -25.39 -13.06
C LEU A 16 26.16 -24.04 -13.31
N ALA A 17 26.39 -23.25 -12.26
CA ALA A 17 27.34 -22.15 -12.29
C ALA A 17 28.31 -22.29 -11.11
N VAL A 18 29.56 -22.43 -11.51
CA VAL A 18 30.77 -22.73 -10.74
C VAL A 18 31.07 -21.65 -9.72
N GLY A 19 31.56 -22.09 -8.56
CA GLY A 19 31.99 -21.24 -7.46
C GLY A 19 33.13 -20.30 -7.85
N GLY A 20 32.97 -19.03 -7.47
CA GLY A 20 34.06 -18.07 -7.34
C GLY A 20 34.39 -17.90 -5.87
N LEU A 21 35.47 -18.54 -5.43
CA LEU A 21 36.09 -18.35 -4.13
C LEU A 21 36.71 -16.94 -4.11
N ARG A 22 35.98 -15.94 -3.60
CA ARG A 22 36.54 -14.59 -3.40
C ARG A 22 37.11 -14.51 -1.99
N ALA A 23 38.43 -14.65 -1.89
CA ALA A 23 39.17 -14.23 -0.71
C ALA A 23 38.95 -12.72 -0.51
N GLN A 24 38.19 -12.35 0.52
CA GLN A 24 38.17 -10.98 1.05
C GLN A 24 39.23 -10.92 2.16
N THR A 25 40.36 -10.32 1.81
CA THR A 25 41.37 -9.88 2.76
C THR A 25 40.78 -8.76 3.62
N SER A 26 40.72 -9.02 4.92
CA SER A 26 40.43 -8.06 5.97
C SER A 26 41.54 -7.00 6.02
N ALA A 27 41.33 -5.86 5.39
CA ALA A 27 42.06 -4.64 5.68
C ALA A 27 41.15 -3.75 6.52
N VAL A 28 41.40 -3.78 7.83
CA VAL A 28 40.84 -2.89 8.83
C VAL A 28 41.56 -1.55 8.67
N GLU A 29 41.04 -0.66 7.83
CA GLU A 29 41.40 0.76 7.83
C GLU A 29 40.24 1.56 8.41
N GLY A 30 40.57 2.37 9.42
CA GLY A 30 39.66 2.96 10.39
C GLY A 30 38.41 3.59 9.78
N ALA A 31 37.26 3.02 10.14
CA ALA A 31 35.97 3.67 10.01
C ALA A 31 35.94 4.88 10.95
N VAL A 32 36.42 6.02 10.45
CA VAL A 32 35.97 7.32 10.92
C VAL A 32 34.45 7.30 10.75
N SER A 33 33.73 7.14 11.85
CA SER A 33 32.28 7.31 11.85
C SER A 33 32.00 8.66 11.22
N PRO A 34 31.32 8.75 10.05
CA PRO A 34 30.92 10.03 9.52
C PRO A 34 30.06 10.66 10.61
N ALA A 35 30.49 11.84 11.07
CA ALA A 35 29.74 12.64 12.03
C ALA A 35 28.27 12.67 11.58
N PRO A 36 27.31 12.55 12.52
CA PRO A 36 25.89 12.45 12.17
C PRO A 36 25.55 13.58 11.22
N GLU A 37 25.22 13.19 9.99
CA GLU A 37 24.82 14.11 8.94
C GLU A 37 23.80 15.07 9.54
N GLY A 38 24.07 16.36 9.41
CA GLY A 38 23.18 17.41 9.88
C GLY A 38 21.74 17.21 9.39
N PRO A 39 20.78 17.98 9.92
CA PRO A 39 19.36 17.84 9.59
C PRO A 39 19.18 17.64 8.09
N ARG A 40 18.72 16.44 7.69
CA ARG A 40 18.55 16.02 6.29
C ARG A 40 17.99 17.19 5.51
N SER A 41 18.83 17.79 4.66
CA SER A 41 18.50 19.10 4.10
C SER A 41 17.21 18.97 3.31
N SER A 42 16.29 19.92 3.52
CA SER A 42 15.01 19.98 2.83
C SER A 42 15.16 20.00 1.30
N ALA A 43 16.36 20.25 0.78
CA ALA A 43 16.67 20.21 -0.65
C ALA A 43 16.40 18.83 -1.27
N GLY A 44 16.75 17.73 -0.59
CA GLY A 44 16.54 16.38 -1.12
C GLY A 44 15.06 16.02 -1.32
N ALA A 45 14.20 16.50 -0.43
CA ALA A 45 12.76 16.26 -0.53
C ALA A 45 12.12 17.05 -1.69
N VAL A 46 12.60 18.27 -1.95
CA VAL A 46 12.12 19.11 -3.06
C VAL A 46 12.52 18.49 -4.40
N GLU A 47 13.74 17.99 -4.53
CA GLU A 47 14.25 17.37 -5.77
C GLU A 47 13.47 16.11 -6.14
N GLN A 48 13.21 15.25 -5.14
CA GLN A 48 12.37 14.06 -5.35
C GLN A 48 10.95 14.45 -5.78
N TRP A 49 10.37 15.48 -5.18
CA TRP A 49 9.05 15.95 -5.54
C TRP A 49 8.99 16.53 -6.96
N LEU A 50 9.99 17.32 -7.36
CA LEU A 50 10.11 17.86 -8.73
C LEU A 50 10.21 16.73 -9.76
N LYS A 51 10.97 15.66 -9.48
CA LYS A 51 11.05 14.48 -10.33
C LYS A 51 9.69 13.79 -10.52
N HIS A 52 8.89 13.69 -9.45
CA HIS A 52 7.53 13.14 -9.56
C HIS A 52 6.58 14.09 -10.31
N LEU A 53 6.78 15.39 -10.17
CA LEU A 53 6.00 16.40 -10.87
C LEU A 53 6.27 16.34 -12.39
N GLN A 54 7.52 16.21 -12.80
CA GLN A 54 7.91 16.08 -14.21
C GLN A 54 7.16 14.95 -14.91
N ALA A 55 6.99 13.81 -14.25
CA ALA A 55 6.28 12.66 -14.81
C ALA A 55 4.76 12.85 -14.93
N ARG A 56 4.14 13.69 -14.08
CA ARG A 56 2.69 13.87 -14.01
C ARG A 56 2.18 15.13 -14.71
N ASN A 57 2.99 16.19 -14.68
CA ASN A 57 2.65 17.49 -15.23
C ASN A 57 3.96 18.21 -15.67
N PRO A 58 4.46 17.92 -16.89
CA PRO A 58 5.74 18.45 -17.37
C PRO A 58 5.71 19.97 -17.55
N ALA A 59 4.58 20.56 -17.96
CA ALA A 59 4.46 22.01 -18.15
C ALA A 59 4.65 22.80 -16.83
N GLU A 60 4.09 22.29 -15.73
CA GLU A 60 4.28 22.91 -14.40
C GLU A 60 5.72 22.73 -13.90
N TYR A 61 6.36 21.60 -14.22
CA TYR A 61 7.77 21.38 -13.90
C TYR A 61 8.68 22.39 -14.62
N GLU A 62 8.47 22.62 -15.91
CA GLU A 62 9.23 23.60 -16.69
C GLU A 62 9.07 25.00 -16.11
N ARG A 63 7.82 25.42 -15.82
CA ARG A 63 7.54 26.71 -15.17
C ARG A 63 8.28 26.87 -13.84
N LEU A 64 8.28 25.86 -12.98
CA LEU A 64 8.95 25.91 -11.68
C LEU A 64 10.47 25.89 -11.80
N THR A 65 11.00 25.24 -12.83
CA THR A 65 12.45 25.20 -13.11
C THR A 65 12.92 26.58 -13.59
N GLN A 66 12.20 27.20 -14.52
CA GLN A 66 12.46 28.58 -14.95
C GLN A 66 12.36 29.56 -13.77
N LEU A 67 11.29 29.44 -12.97
CA LEU A 67 11.11 30.30 -11.80
C LEU A 67 12.25 30.16 -10.78
N ARG A 68 12.85 28.96 -10.64
CA ARG A 68 13.99 28.73 -9.76
C ARG A 68 15.25 29.45 -10.23
N GLU A 69 15.45 29.54 -11.54
CA GLU A 69 16.60 30.23 -12.15
C GLU A 69 16.43 31.75 -12.16
N GLU A 70 15.22 32.23 -12.47
CA GLU A 70 14.91 33.65 -12.60
C GLU A 70 14.66 34.35 -11.25
N ASP A 71 13.89 33.72 -10.35
CA ASP A 71 13.53 34.28 -9.05
C ASP A 71 13.42 33.19 -7.96
N PRO A 72 14.53 32.90 -7.26
CA PRO A 72 14.58 31.90 -6.20
C PRO A 72 13.57 32.15 -5.06
N ALA A 73 13.24 33.42 -4.77
CA ALA A 73 12.30 33.77 -3.70
C ALA A 73 10.86 33.45 -4.11
N ALA A 74 10.49 33.78 -5.35
CA ALA A 74 9.18 33.41 -5.90
C ALA A 74 9.01 31.89 -6.01
N PHE A 75 10.06 31.15 -6.37
CA PHE A 75 10.06 29.69 -6.36
C PHE A 75 9.76 29.12 -4.96
N GLN A 76 10.45 29.61 -3.93
CA GLN A 76 10.22 29.16 -2.55
C GLN A 76 8.78 29.45 -2.09
N LYS A 77 8.24 30.62 -2.42
CA LYS A 77 6.84 30.98 -2.13
C LYS A 77 5.87 30.04 -2.83
N ALA A 78 6.03 29.80 -4.14
CA ALA A 78 5.19 28.89 -4.90
C ALA A 78 5.21 27.46 -4.34
N MET A 79 6.38 26.99 -3.90
CA MET A 79 6.54 25.71 -3.23
C MET A 79 5.81 25.66 -1.89
N LYS A 80 5.95 26.69 -1.06
CA LYS A 80 5.24 26.80 0.22
C LYS A 80 3.73 26.77 0.04
N ASP A 81 3.19 27.60 -0.86
CA ASP A 81 1.75 27.67 -1.16
C ASP A 81 1.21 26.33 -1.66
N ARG A 82 2.04 25.55 -2.36
CA ARG A 82 1.66 24.22 -2.85
C ARG A 82 1.67 23.16 -1.76
N LEU A 83 2.68 23.16 -0.89
CA LEU A 83 2.73 22.28 0.27
C LEU A 83 1.60 22.59 1.24
N GLU A 84 1.26 23.87 1.43
CA GLU A 84 0.09 24.28 2.18
C GLU A 84 -1.19 23.76 1.55
N ARG A 85 -1.40 23.91 0.23
CA ARG A 85 -2.56 23.30 -0.45
C ARG A 85 -2.63 21.79 -0.30
N ILE A 86 -1.51 21.07 -0.39
CA ILE A 86 -1.49 19.60 -0.17
C ILE A 86 -1.87 19.29 1.28
N ARG A 87 -1.34 20.05 2.25
CA ARG A 87 -1.66 19.90 3.66
C ARG A 87 -3.13 20.22 3.94
N SER A 88 -3.67 21.28 3.36
CA SER A 88 -5.07 21.70 3.47
C SER A 88 -6.01 20.71 2.79
N ASN A 89 -5.64 20.16 1.64
CA ASN A 89 -6.41 19.10 0.98
C ASN A 89 -6.38 17.79 1.78
N LYS A 90 -5.24 17.45 2.39
CA LYS A 90 -5.11 16.27 3.25
C LYS A 90 -5.81 16.45 4.60
N ALA A 91 -5.78 17.66 5.17
CA ALA A 91 -6.52 18.02 6.37
C ALA A 91 -8.03 18.14 6.09
N GLY A 92 -8.43 18.61 4.91
CA GLY A 92 -9.81 18.63 4.43
C GLY A 92 -10.35 17.24 4.11
N ALA A 93 -9.50 16.29 3.68
CA ALA A 93 -9.86 14.87 3.62
C ALA A 93 -10.16 14.28 5.02
N LEU A 94 -9.68 14.93 6.09
CA LEU A 94 -9.92 14.58 7.50
C LEU A 94 -10.91 15.52 8.21
N SER A 95 -11.34 16.62 7.59
CA SER A 95 -12.21 17.64 8.19
C SER A 95 -13.07 18.33 7.12
N LEU A 96 -13.87 17.54 6.39
CA LEU A 96 -15.06 18.06 5.73
C LEU A 96 -16.27 17.33 6.32
N ASP A 97 -16.82 17.96 7.35
CA ASP A 97 -18.24 17.87 7.70
C ASP A 97 -19.05 18.64 6.64
N VAL A 98 -18.93 18.21 5.39
CA VAL A 98 -19.68 18.73 4.25
C VAL A 98 -20.60 17.63 3.80
N GLY A 99 -21.89 17.83 4.10
CA GLY A 99 -22.99 17.33 3.30
C GLY A 99 -23.00 15.82 3.08
N LYS A 100 -23.73 15.15 3.96
CA LYS A 100 -24.45 13.88 3.83
C LYS A 100 -25.12 13.68 2.43
N ALA A 101 -24.33 13.56 1.37
CA ALA A 101 -24.77 13.23 0.02
C ALA A 101 -23.84 12.18 -0.57
N ALA A 102 -23.97 10.97 -0.01
CA ALA A 102 -23.99 9.67 -0.68
C ALA A 102 -23.18 9.45 -1.98
N SER A 103 -21.97 9.98 -2.11
CA SER A 103 -20.97 9.28 -2.93
C SER A 103 -20.51 8.10 -2.09
N PRO A 104 -20.77 6.84 -2.50
CA PRO A 104 -20.19 5.70 -1.81
C PRO A 104 -18.69 5.89 -1.95
N ARG A 105 -18.02 6.33 -0.88
CA ARG A 105 -16.57 6.21 -0.80
C ARG A 105 -16.35 4.72 -1.06
N ILE A 106 -15.80 4.40 -2.23
CA ILE A 106 -15.29 3.08 -2.51
C ILE A 106 -14.15 2.95 -1.51
N HIS A 107 -14.52 2.52 -0.30
CA HIS A 107 -13.64 2.24 0.80
C HIS A 107 -12.72 1.18 0.20
N GLU A 108 -11.49 1.55 -0.14
CA GLU A 108 -10.52 0.57 -0.58
C GLU A 108 -10.53 -0.54 0.46
N PRO A 109 -10.96 -1.77 0.10
CA PRO A 109 -11.17 -2.84 1.07
C PRO A 109 -9.88 -3.36 1.72
N GLY A 110 -8.75 -2.65 1.57
CA GLY A 110 -7.44 -3.00 2.11
C GLY A 110 -6.67 -1.90 2.83
N ALA A 111 -7.15 -0.64 2.89
CA ALA A 111 -6.31 0.47 3.39
C ALA A 111 -6.07 0.47 4.92
N GLY A 112 -6.74 -0.41 5.66
CA GLY A 112 -6.39 -0.67 7.05
C GLY A 112 -6.94 -2.01 7.50
N LYS A 113 -6.05 -2.99 7.73
CA LYS A 113 -6.33 -4.05 8.71
C LYS A 113 -6.99 -3.37 9.91
N SER A 114 -8.13 -3.88 10.38
CA SER A 114 -8.75 -3.34 11.58
C SER A 114 -7.70 -3.26 12.68
N ARG A 115 -7.79 -2.26 13.56
CA ARG A 115 -6.82 -2.09 14.67
C ARG A 115 -6.64 -3.39 15.45
N GLU A 116 -7.71 -4.18 15.52
CA GLU A 116 -7.79 -5.52 16.12
C GLU A 116 -7.05 -6.61 15.33
N GLN A 117 -7.15 -6.65 14.00
CA GLN A 117 -6.32 -7.58 13.19
C GLN A 117 -4.82 -7.31 13.31
N ARG A 118 -4.41 -6.09 13.66
CA ARG A 118 -2.99 -5.77 13.89
C ARG A 118 -2.48 -6.29 15.23
N THR A 119 -3.33 -6.49 16.23
CA THR A 119 -2.88 -6.90 17.57
C THR A 119 -2.51 -8.38 17.63
N ASP A 120 -3.26 -9.23 16.93
CA ASP A 120 -3.04 -10.69 16.99
C ASP A 120 -1.81 -11.13 16.19
N ASP A 121 -1.64 -10.60 14.97
CA ASP A 121 -0.45 -10.84 14.14
C ASP A 121 0.84 -10.44 14.91
N ASN A 122 0.81 -9.30 15.60
CA ASN A 122 1.94 -8.80 16.38
C ASN A 122 2.22 -9.66 17.61
N LYS A 123 1.19 -10.23 18.24
CA LYS A 123 1.33 -11.09 19.41
C LYS A 123 2.12 -12.35 19.07
N TYR A 124 1.73 -13.08 18.02
CA TYR A 124 2.43 -14.29 17.59
C TYR A 124 3.88 -14.00 17.19
N GLU A 125 4.12 -12.92 16.45
CA GLU A 125 5.47 -12.52 16.05
C GLU A 125 6.36 -12.17 17.25
N GLN A 126 5.79 -11.55 18.29
CA GLN A 126 6.51 -11.28 19.53
C GLN A 126 6.88 -12.57 20.26
N GLU A 127 5.92 -13.47 20.47
CA GLU A 127 6.14 -14.76 21.14
C GLU A 127 7.18 -15.62 20.41
N ILE A 128 7.08 -15.71 19.07
CA ILE A 128 8.06 -16.41 18.23
C ILE A 128 9.46 -15.80 18.40
N ARG A 129 9.58 -14.47 18.44
CA ARG A 129 10.87 -13.79 18.61
C ARG A 129 11.47 -14.06 19.99
N GLU A 130 10.65 -14.03 21.04
CA GLU A 130 11.09 -14.31 22.42
C GLU A 130 11.54 -15.77 22.58
N LEU A 131 10.77 -16.72 22.06
CA LEU A 131 11.14 -18.14 22.04
C LEU A 131 12.43 -18.38 21.24
N ALA A 132 12.59 -17.72 20.09
CA ALA A 132 13.79 -17.83 19.27
C ALA A 132 15.03 -17.24 19.96
N ALA A 133 14.87 -16.18 20.76
CA ALA A 133 15.94 -15.62 21.57
C ALA A 133 16.34 -16.62 22.68
N SER A 134 15.37 -17.16 23.42
CA SER A 134 15.58 -18.17 24.46
C SER A 134 16.26 -19.43 23.91
N TYR A 135 15.87 -19.87 22.70
CA TYR A 135 16.45 -21.05 22.04
C TYR A 135 17.96 -20.93 21.83
N LYS A 136 18.47 -19.72 21.53
CA LYS A 136 19.90 -19.50 21.25
C LYS A 136 20.79 -19.78 22.47
N THR A 137 20.31 -19.45 23.67
CA THR A 137 21.06 -19.57 24.92
C THR A 137 20.71 -20.82 25.73
N ALA A 138 19.69 -21.58 25.32
CA ALA A 138 19.18 -22.74 26.04
C ALA A 138 20.10 -23.98 25.97
N THR A 139 19.97 -24.85 26.98
CA THR A 139 20.64 -26.15 27.04
C THR A 139 20.16 -27.10 25.93
N PRO A 140 20.89 -28.18 25.61
CA PRO A 140 20.45 -29.15 24.58
C PRO A 140 19.08 -29.78 24.87
N GLU A 141 18.73 -29.97 26.14
CA GLU A 141 17.44 -30.55 26.55
C GLU A 141 16.29 -29.55 26.37
N ASP A 142 16.48 -28.31 26.82
CA ASP A 142 15.49 -27.23 26.69
C ASP A 142 15.27 -26.82 25.24
N LYS A 143 16.31 -26.89 24.40
CA LYS A 143 16.20 -26.65 22.96
C LYS A 143 15.15 -27.54 22.29
N LYS A 144 15.03 -28.81 22.69
CA LYS A 144 14.00 -29.70 22.11
C LYS A 144 12.59 -29.22 22.44
N LYS A 145 12.35 -28.74 23.67
CA LYS A 145 11.06 -28.18 24.09
C LYS A 145 10.76 -26.88 23.36
N LEU A 146 11.70 -25.93 23.37
CA LEU A 146 11.58 -24.65 22.68
C LEU A 146 11.37 -24.81 21.17
N GLN A 147 11.98 -25.83 20.54
CA GLN A 147 11.75 -26.12 19.13
C GLN A 147 10.31 -26.59 18.86
N ALA A 148 9.74 -27.42 19.73
CA ALA A 148 8.35 -27.86 19.61
C ALA A 148 7.39 -26.69 19.81
N GLU A 149 7.65 -25.82 20.77
CA GLU A 149 6.87 -24.60 21.02
C GLU A 149 6.96 -23.61 19.85
N LEU A 150 8.17 -23.33 19.34
CA LEU A 150 8.36 -22.49 18.16
C LEU A 150 7.56 -23.01 16.97
N LYS A 151 7.63 -24.33 16.71
CA LYS A 151 6.87 -24.95 15.62
C LYS A 151 5.36 -24.76 15.81
N LYS A 152 4.86 -24.89 17.03
CA LYS A 152 3.45 -24.66 17.36
C LYS A 152 3.04 -23.21 17.07
N HIS A 153 3.76 -22.22 17.61
CA HIS A 153 3.41 -20.80 17.40
C HIS A 153 3.53 -20.38 15.94
N ILE A 154 4.52 -20.89 15.19
CA ILE A 154 4.64 -20.63 13.75
C ILE A 154 3.42 -21.16 13.00
N ASN A 155 2.98 -22.39 13.29
CA ASN A 155 1.80 -22.96 12.65
C ASN A 155 0.53 -22.15 12.99
N GLU A 156 0.34 -21.80 14.27
CA GLU A 156 -0.80 -20.98 14.69
C GLU A 156 -0.82 -19.61 14.00
N SER A 157 0.35 -18.97 13.86
CA SER A 157 0.48 -17.70 13.12
C SER A 157 0.12 -17.85 11.63
N PHE A 158 0.47 -18.99 11.03
CA PHE A 158 0.16 -19.30 9.64
C PHE A 158 -1.35 -19.51 9.45
N ASP A 159 -1.97 -20.31 10.30
CA ASP A 159 -3.41 -20.59 10.26
C ASP A 159 -4.23 -19.31 10.47
N TRP A 160 -3.81 -18.44 11.39
CA TRP A 160 -4.47 -17.16 11.62
C TRP A 160 -4.36 -16.22 10.40
N ARG A 161 -3.19 -16.15 9.75
CA ARG A 161 -3.00 -15.37 8.51
C ARG A 161 -3.80 -15.93 7.35
N GLU A 162 -3.87 -17.26 7.25
CA GLU A 162 -4.67 -17.93 6.23
C GLU A 162 -6.15 -17.61 6.41
N LYS A 163 -6.67 -17.75 7.63
CA LYS A 163 -8.05 -17.37 7.97
C LYS A 163 -8.32 -15.90 7.61
N THR A 164 -7.42 -14.99 7.99
CA THR A 164 -7.57 -13.56 7.68
C THR A 164 -7.63 -13.30 6.16
N ARG A 165 -6.80 -14.00 5.38
CA ARG A 165 -6.85 -13.91 3.91
C ARG A 165 -8.15 -14.47 3.35
N GLN A 166 -8.64 -15.59 3.87
CA GLN A 166 -9.92 -16.18 3.46
C GLN A 166 -11.09 -15.23 3.74
N GLU A 167 -11.13 -14.59 4.91
CA GLU A 167 -12.15 -13.58 5.23
C GLU A 167 -12.10 -12.38 4.27
N MET A 168 -10.89 -11.91 3.93
CA MET A 168 -10.70 -10.84 2.96
C MET A 168 -11.18 -11.23 1.56
N ILE A 169 -10.85 -12.44 1.10
CA ILE A 169 -11.33 -12.99 -0.18
C ILE A 169 -12.85 -13.02 -0.19
N GLN A 170 -13.49 -13.57 0.85
CA GLN A 170 -14.95 -13.65 0.95
C GLN A 170 -15.60 -12.27 0.88
N ARG A 171 -15.02 -11.26 1.54
CA ARG A 171 -15.51 -9.89 1.48
C ARG A 171 -15.44 -9.32 0.07
N ILE A 172 -14.33 -9.53 -0.63
CA ILE A 172 -14.13 -9.07 -2.01
C ILE A 172 -15.12 -9.76 -2.95
N GLU A 173 -15.34 -11.06 -2.79
CA GLU A 173 -16.33 -11.82 -3.57
C GLU A 173 -17.76 -11.28 -3.39
N ASN A 174 -18.13 -10.93 -2.16
CA ASN A 174 -19.42 -10.32 -1.87
C ASN A 174 -19.56 -8.94 -2.53
N GLN A 175 -18.51 -8.11 -2.48
CA GLN A 175 -18.49 -6.81 -3.16
C GLN A 175 -18.61 -6.96 -4.68
N LEU A 176 -17.88 -7.91 -5.25
CA LEU A 176 -17.91 -8.21 -6.68
C LEU A 176 -19.31 -8.67 -7.11
N THR A 177 -19.96 -9.49 -6.30
CA THR A 177 -21.34 -9.94 -6.55
C THR A 177 -22.31 -8.77 -6.55
N HIS A 178 -22.19 -7.86 -5.58
CA HIS A 178 -23.05 -6.66 -5.53
C HIS A 178 -22.82 -5.73 -6.74
N LEU A 179 -21.57 -5.44 -7.09
CA LEU A 179 -21.23 -4.60 -8.23
C LEU A 179 -21.74 -5.20 -9.55
N LYS A 180 -21.66 -6.52 -9.73
CA LYS A 180 -22.24 -7.20 -10.88
C LYS A 180 -23.76 -7.01 -10.94
N LYS A 181 -24.44 -7.16 -9.80
CA LYS A 181 -25.89 -6.95 -9.72
C LYS A 181 -26.27 -5.51 -10.10
N ASP A 182 -25.54 -4.53 -9.58
CA ASP A 182 -25.81 -3.11 -9.86
C ASP A 182 -25.56 -2.77 -11.33
N ALA A 183 -24.53 -3.37 -11.94
CA ALA A 183 -24.24 -3.22 -13.37
C ALA A 183 -25.36 -3.81 -14.24
N GLU A 184 -25.84 -5.01 -13.93
CA GLU A 184 -26.97 -5.62 -14.65
C GLU A 184 -28.27 -4.82 -14.46
N GLN A 185 -28.53 -4.33 -13.24
CA GLN A 185 -29.68 -3.47 -12.99
C GLN A 185 -29.58 -2.15 -13.77
N SER A 186 -28.40 -1.55 -13.85
CA SER A 186 -28.18 -0.32 -14.63
C SER A 186 -28.36 -0.56 -16.12
N LYS A 187 -27.91 -1.71 -16.63
CA LYS A 187 -28.09 -2.13 -18.02
C LYS A 187 -29.56 -2.34 -18.35
N ALA A 188 -30.31 -3.03 -17.49
CA ALA A 188 -31.75 -3.25 -17.65
C ALA A 188 -32.55 -1.93 -17.61
N ASN A 189 -32.10 -0.94 -16.84
CA ASN A 189 -32.74 0.36 -16.70
C ASN A 189 -32.15 1.44 -17.62
N ARG A 190 -31.26 1.08 -18.55
CA ARG A 190 -30.47 2.04 -19.33
C ARG A 190 -31.37 3.03 -20.07
N ASP A 191 -32.35 2.53 -20.81
CA ASP A 191 -33.17 3.38 -21.68
C ASP A 191 -34.04 4.33 -20.84
N THR A 192 -34.62 3.85 -19.74
CA THR A 192 -35.34 4.69 -18.76
C THR A 192 -34.46 5.80 -18.16
N ILE A 193 -33.19 5.51 -17.86
CA ILE A 193 -32.23 6.52 -17.36
C ILE A 193 -31.93 7.56 -18.45
N VAL A 194 -31.72 7.11 -19.69
CA VAL A 194 -31.44 7.97 -20.85
C VAL A 194 -32.64 8.88 -21.13
N GLU A 195 -33.86 8.34 -21.19
CA GLU A 195 -35.08 9.10 -21.43
C GLU A 195 -35.32 10.15 -20.34
N ARG A 196 -35.17 9.77 -19.06
CA ARG A 196 -35.28 10.72 -17.94
C ARG A 196 -34.28 11.86 -18.08
N ARG A 197 -33.02 11.54 -18.40
CA ARG A 197 -31.97 12.54 -18.55
C ARG A 197 -32.19 13.43 -19.76
N LEU A 198 -32.67 12.87 -20.87
CA LEU A 198 -33.03 13.62 -22.05
C LEU A 198 -34.13 14.63 -21.72
N LYS A 199 -35.19 14.19 -21.05
CA LYS A 199 -36.31 15.05 -20.62
C LYS A 199 -35.85 16.21 -19.73
N GLU A 200 -35.00 15.95 -18.74
CA GLU A 200 -34.43 16.97 -17.86
C GLU A 200 -33.67 18.07 -18.64
N LEU A 201 -32.99 17.69 -19.72
CA LEU A 201 -32.20 18.61 -20.55
C LEU A 201 -33.05 19.38 -21.56
N THR A 202 -34.13 18.80 -22.07
CA THR A 202 -34.97 19.42 -23.10
C THR A 202 -36.09 20.30 -22.53
N GLU A 203 -36.70 19.88 -21.42
CA GLU A 203 -37.88 20.56 -20.84
C GLU A 203 -37.52 21.49 -19.68
N GLY A 204 -36.25 21.51 -19.27
CA GLY A 204 -35.78 22.20 -18.06
C GLY A 204 -36.08 21.37 -16.81
N ASN A 205 -35.20 21.43 -15.81
CA ASN A 205 -35.34 20.63 -14.60
C ASN A 205 -36.58 21.09 -13.78
N PRO A 206 -37.66 20.30 -13.68
CA PRO A 206 -38.87 20.73 -12.99
C PRO A 206 -38.68 20.83 -11.46
N SER A 207 -37.58 20.29 -10.92
CA SER A 207 -37.26 20.33 -9.48
C SER A 207 -36.55 21.61 -9.01
N ALA A 208 -36.21 22.52 -9.93
CA ALA A 208 -35.48 23.75 -9.62
C ALA A 208 -36.39 24.98 -9.37
N LYS A 209 -37.68 24.77 -9.04
CA LYS A 209 -38.64 25.83 -8.67
C LYS A 209 -38.99 25.77 -7.20
#